data_AF-A0A5J4QYK0-F1
#
_entry.id   AF-A0A5J4QYK0-F1
#
_cell.length_a   1.000
_cell.length_b   1.000
_cell.length_c   1.000
_cell.angle_alpha   90.00
_cell.angle_beta   90.00
_cell.angle_gamma   90.00
#
_symmetry.space_group_name_H-M   'P 1'
#
loop_
_entity.id
_entity.type
_entity.pdbx_description
1 polymer ?
#
loop_
_entity_poly.entity_id
_entity_poly.type
_entity_poly.pdbx_seq_one_letter_code
_entity_poly.pdbx_strand_id
1 'polypeptide(L)'
;MENQIKNLWPKIEIDGFSVSVPKDILLRQADYLGESTKNILTARVASGVLPPIHNPDEEQKEGYNVSYIDDEGQDEDNQPAESRIKLRFIVSAPMLNYQFELLSVIHSMITPYPAKLICNIISKHYRIEEKEKFVQVLEEIFNTEKVQNILKTLIAQSQ
;
A
#
# COMPACT_ATOMS: atom_id res chain seq x y z
N MET A 1 -15.73 -41.37 -31.64
CA MET A 1 -14.79 -41.51 -30.50
C MET A 1 -14.49 -40.11 -30.01
N GLU A 2 -14.98 -39.74 -28.84
CA GLU A 2 -14.68 -38.42 -28.25
C GLU A 2 -13.23 -38.39 -27.80
N ASN A 3 -12.48 -37.45 -28.36
CA ASN A 3 -11.09 -37.22 -28.03
C ASN A 3 -11.05 -36.43 -26.71
N GLN A 4 -11.04 -37.11 -25.56
CA GLN A 4 -10.98 -36.45 -24.27
C GLN A 4 -9.57 -35.87 -24.05
N ILE A 5 -9.45 -34.55 -24.21
CA ILE A 5 -8.20 -33.82 -23.95
C ILE A 5 -7.93 -33.82 -22.43
N LYS A 6 -6.76 -34.33 -22.04
CA LYS A 6 -6.31 -34.35 -20.63
C LYS A 6 -6.09 -32.92 -20.13
N ASN A 7 -6.63 -32.60 -18.95
CA ASN A 7 -6.31 -31.36 -18.25
C ASN A 7 -4.82 -31.34 -17.83
N LEU A 8 -4.08 -30.31 -18.25
CA LEU A 8 -2.66 -30.13 -17.99
C LEU A 8 -2.37 -29.10 -16.88
N TRP A 9 -3.39 -28.41 -16.37
CA TRP A 9 -3.20 -27.42 -15.31
C TRP A 9 -2.85 -28.12 -13.98
N PRO A 10 -1.84 -27.63 -13.24
CA PRO A 10 -1.61 -28.09 -11.88
C PRO A 10 -2.77 -27.70 -10.97
N LYS A 11 -2.90 -28.36 -9.82
CA LYS A 11 -3.78 -27.87 -8.76
C LYS A 11 -3.26 -26.51 -8.29
N ILE A 12 -4.08 -25.47 -8.45
CA ILE A 12 -3.77 -24.14 -7.96
C ILE A 12 -4.33 -24.04 -6.55
N GLU A 13 -3.45 -24.02 -5.55
CA GLU A 13 -3.83 -23.78 -4.16
C GLU A 13 -3.98 -22.27 -3.94
N ILE A 14 -5.18 -21.84 -3.56
CA ILE A 14 -5.50 -20.42 -3.29
C ILE A 14 -5.43 -20.08 -1.79
N ASP A 15 -5.27 -21.10 -0.94
CA ASP A 15 -5.25 -20.97 0.50
C ASP A 15 -3.88 -20.43 0.96
N GLY A 16 -3.88 -19.30 1.69
CA GLY A 16 -2.66 -18.69 2.27
C GLY A 16 -2.12 -17.44 1.55
N PHE A 17 -2.69 -17.04 0.41
CA PHE A 17 -2.29 -15.81 -0.29
C PHE A 17 -2.80 -14.53 0.38
N SER A 18 -4.07 -14.50 0.80
CA SER A 18 -4.60 -13.49 1.74
C SER A 18 -3.73 -13.53 3.01
N VAL A 19 -3.75 -12.61 3.97
CA VAL A 19 -2.82 -12.60 5.14
C VAL A 19 -1.33 -12.34 4.82
N SER A 20 -0.81 -12.68 3.63
CA SER A 20 0.60 -12.43 3.26
C SER A 20 0.82 -11.14 2.45
N VAL A 21 -0.24 -10.61 1.83
CA VAL A 21 -0.21 -9.39 1.02
C VAL A 21 -0.18 -8.14 1.93
N PRO A 22 0.60 -7.10 1.58
CA PRO A 22 0.67 -5.85 2.35
C PRO A 22 -0.68 -5.26 2.74
N LYS A 23 -1.68 -5.31 1.84
CA LYS A 23 -3.03 -4.79 2.11
C LYS A 23 -3.67 -5.44 3.33
N ASP A 24 -3.60 -6.75 3.48
CA ASP A 24 -4.25 -7.47 4.57
C ASP A 24 -3.56 -7.20 5.90
N ILE A 25 -2.23 -7.10 5.88
CA ILE A 25 -1.45 -6.70 7.05
C ILE A 25 -1.86 -5.29 7.49
N LEU A 26 -1.92 -4.33 6.56
CA LEU A 26 -2.33 -2.96 6.85
C LEU A 26 -3.78 -2.88 7.35
N LEU A 27 -4.70 -3.67 6.81
CA LEU A 27 -6.09 -3.72 7.31
C LEU A 27 -6.14 -4.16 8.77
N ARG A 28 -5.43 -5.23 9.14
CA ARG A 28 -5.35 -5.69 10.53
C ARG A 28 -4.73 -4.64 11.46
N GLN A 29 -3.69 -3.94 11.01
CA GLN A 29 -3.09 -2.86 11.80
C GLN A 29 -4.06 -1.67 11.98
N ALA A 30 -4.93 -1.42 11.00
CA ALA A 30 -5.96 -0.40 11.13
C ALA A 30 -6.99 -0.78 12.21
N ASP A 31 -7.40 -2.05 12.24
CA ASP A 31 -8.30 -2.59 13.26
C ASP A 31 -7.67 -2.48 14.66
N TYR A 32 -6.40 -2.88 14.81
CA TYR A 32 -5.68 -2.78 16.09
C TYR A 32 -5.54 -1.34 16.59
N LEU A 33 -5.39 -0.35 15.70
CA LEU A 33 -5.39 1.07 16.10
C LEU A 33 -6.75 1.48 16.68
N GLY A 34 -7.85 1.07 16.03
CA GLY A 34 -9.20 1.31 16.52
C GLY A 34 -9.43 0.69 17.90
N GLU A 35 -9.09 -0.60 18.05
CA GLU A 35 -9.26 -1.33 19.31
C GLU A 35 -8.42 -0.72 20.44
N SER A 36 -7.12 -0.47 20.20
CA SER A 36 -6.19 0.05 21.21
C SER A 36 -6.53 1.45 21.69
N THR A 37 -7.16 2.27 20.84
CA THR A 37 -7.59 3.63 21.17
C THR A 37 -9.06 3.74 21.53
N LYS A 38 -9.78 2.61 21.64
CA LYS A 38 -11.23 2.55 21.87
C LYS A 38 -12.02 3.41 20.86
N ASN A 39 -11.58 3.37 19.60
CA ASN A 39 -12.12 4.12 18.47
C ASN A 39 -12.04 5.66 18.61
N ILE A 40 -11.21 6.20 19.51
CA ILE A 40 -10.86 7.63 19.51
C ILE A 40 -10.14 7.97 18.21
N LEU A 41 -9.20 7.11 17.81
CA LEU A 41 -8.63 7.11 16.47
C LEU A 41 -9.14 5.88 15.72
N THR A 42 -9.32 6.03 14.41
CA THR A 42 -9.58 4.91 13.51
C THR A 42 -8.62 4.96 12.34
N ALA A 43 -8.46 3.86 11.62
CA ALA A 43 -7.69 3.86 10.40
C ALA A 43 -8.41 3.12 9.28
N ARG A 44 -8.00 3.40 8.05
CA ARG A 44 -8.47 2.70 6.85
C ARG A 44 -7.34 2.57 5.83
N VAL A 45 -7.46 1.56 4.98
CA VAL A 45 -6.53 1.34 3.87
C VAL A 45 -7.21 1.69 2.55
N ALA A 46 -6.76 2.75 1.89
CA ALA A 46 -7.24 3.11 0.56
C ALA A 46 -6.32 2.51 -0.51
N SER A 47 -6.89 1.91 -1.56
CA SER A 47 -6.14 1.33 -2.68
C SER A 47 -6.38 2.15 -3.94
N GLY A 48 -5.34 2.34 -4.76
CA GLY A 48 -5.44 2.92 -6.09
C GLY A 48 -4.46 2.26 -7.04
N VAL A 49 -4.83 2.14 -8.31
CA VAL A 49 -3.91 1.69 -9.36
C VAL A 49 -3.12 2.91 -9.83
N LEU A 50 -1.81 2.78 -9.87
CA LEU A 50 -0.92 3.76 -10.48
C LEU A 50 -0.69 3.35 -11.94
N PRO A 51 -0.69 4.33 -12.87
CA PRO A 51 -0.31 4.05 -14.23
C PRO A 51 1.13 3.52 -14.27
N PRO A 52 1.46 2.77 -15.32
CA PRO A 52 2.82 2.34 -15.54
C PRO A 52 3.77 3.54 -15.67
N ILE A 53 4.99 3.42 -15.16
CA ILE A 53 6.01 4.44 -15.40
C ILE A 53 6.45 4.33 -16.85
N HIS A 54 6.16 5.35 -17.66
CA HIS A 54 6.65 5.43 -19.04
C HIS A 54 8.05 6.06 -19.11
N ASN A 55 8.49 6.79 -18.07
CA ASN A 55 9.85 7.33 -17.97
C ASN A 55 10.40 7.30 -16.53
N PRO A 56 11.54 6.64 -16.24
CA PRO A 56 12.11 6.57 -14.89
C PRO A 56 12.55 7.92 -14.30
N ASP A 57 12.78 8.93 -15.15
CA ASP A 57 13.11 10.30 -14.72
C ASP A 57 11.90 11.12 -14.21
N GLU A 58 10.67 10.63 -14.42
CA GLU A 58 9.44 11.32 -13.99
C GLU A 58 9.09 11.08 -12.52
N GLU A 59 9.71 10.08 -11.86
CA GLU A 59 9.41 9.74 -10.46
C GLU A 59 9.83 10.84 -9.45
N GLN A 60 10.52 11.91 -9.91
CA GLN A 60 10.99 13.03 -9.10
C GLN A 60 10.04 14.25 -9.05
N LYS A 61 8.93 14.25 -9.80
CA LYS A 61 7.98 15.38 -9.80
C LYS A 61 6.78 15.07 -8.88
N GLU A 62 6.82 15.59 -7.66
CA GLU A 62 5.66 15.62 -6.76
C GLU A 62 4.52 16.44 -7.38
N GLY A 63 3.32 15.84 -7.50
CA GLY A 63 2.08 16.56 -7.86
C GLY A 63 1.37 16.14 -9.15
N TYR A 64 1.25 14.84 -9.45
CA TYR A 64 0.51 14.39 -10.63
C TYR A 64 -1.02 14.49 -10.45
N ASN A 65 -1.62 15.51 -11.07
CA ASN A 65 -2.97 15.46 -11.63
C ASN A 65 -2.88 14.73 -12.98
N VAL A 66 -3.58 13.61 -13.13
CA VAL A 66 -3.64 12.87 -14.40
C VAL A 66 -4.83 13.39 -15.21
N SER A 67 -4.57 14.16 -16.26
CA SER A 67 -5.51 14.35 -17.38
C SER A 67 -5.06 13.46 -18.53
N TYR A 68 -5.96 12.61 -19.03
CA TYR A 68 -5.72 11.73 -20.16
C TYR A 68 -5.37 12.56 -21.41
N ILE A 69 -4.27 12.23 -22.07
CA ILE A 69 -4.03 12.59 -23.47
C ILE A 69 -3.93 11.25 -24.21
N ASP A 70 -4.88 11.03 -25.10
CA ASP A 70 -4.78 10.05 -26.18
C ASP A 70 -3.64 10.51 -27.10
N ASP A 71 -2.57 9.73 -27.24
CA ASP A 71 -1.71 9.88 -28.42
C ASP A 71 -1.00 8.58 -28.78
N GLU A 72 -1.00 8.33 -30.08
CA GLU A 72 -0.55 7.14 -30.77
C GLU A 72 0.98 7.15 -30.89
N GLY A 73 1.64 6.10 -30.40
CA GLY A 73 3.08 5.92 -30.56
C GLY A 73 3.51 4.54 -30.10
N GLN A 74 3.59 3.59 -31.03
CA GLN A 74 4.10 2.24 -30.79
C GLN A 74 5.63 2.25 -30.89
N ASP A 75 6.32 2.07 -29.75
CA ASP A 75 7.74 1.71 -29.72
C ASP A 75 7.90 0.20 -29.50
N GLU A 76 8.84 -0.41 -30.23
CA GLU A 76 9.01 -1.86 -30.47
C GLU A 76 9.65 -2.68 -29.34
N ASP A 77 9.64 -2.22 -28.09
CA ASP A 77 10.05 -3.01 -26.90
C ASP A 77 8.95 -3.02 -25.83
N ASN A 78 7.71 -3.32 -26.26
CA ASN A 78 6.52 -3.35 -25.42
C ASN A 78 6.50 -4.54 -24.43
N GLN A 79 7.36 -4.52 -23.41
CA GLN A 79 6.98 -5.10 -22.13
C GLN A 79 5.88 -4.19 -21.57
N PRO A 80 4.64 -4.67 -21.36
CA PRO A 80 3.59 -3.83 -20.81
C PRO A 80 4.08 -3.32 -19.46
N ALA A 81 4.30 -2.02 -19.37
CA ALA A 81 4.81 -1.42 -18.16
C ALA A 81 3.84 -1.82 -17.02
N GLU A 82 4.37 -2.46 -15.98
CA GLU A 82 3.52 -3.15 -15.02
C GLU A 82 2.66 -2.14 -14.25
N SER A 83 1.35 -2.41 -14.19
CA SER A 83 0.46 -1.66 -13.32
C SER A 83 0.87 -1.85 -11.87
N ARG A 84 1.00 -0.74 -11.13
CA ARG A 84 1.37 -0.77 -9.71
C ARG A 84 0.15 -0.45 -8.86
N ILE A 85 0.10 -1.01 -7.66
CA ILE A 85 -0.92 -0.70 -6.67
C ILE A 85 -0.29 0.19 -5.61
N LYS A 86 -0.95 1.32 -5.30
CA LYS A 86 -0.65 2.16 -4.14
C LYS A 86 -1.69 1.94 -3.06
N LEU A 87 -1.24 1.51 -1.89
CA LEU A 87 -2.00 1.40 -0.66
C LEU A 87 -1.66 2.59 0.24
N ARG A 88 -2.66 3.29 0.76
CA ARG A 88 -2.51 4.40 1.71
C ARG A 88 -3.11 4.03 3.05
N PHE A 89 -2.32 4.10 4.11
CA PHE A 89 -2.79 3.91 5.48
C PHE A 89 -3.17 5.27 6.06
N ILE A 90 -4.47 5.50 6.20
CA ILE A 90 -5.03 6.79 6.59
C ILE A 90 -5.55 6.68 8.02
N VAL A 91 -5.01 7.50 8.91
CA VAL A 91 -5.47 7.65 10.30
C VAL A 91 -6.49 8.77 10.37
N SER A 92 -7.58 8.54 11.10
CA SER A 92 -8.68 9.48 11.30
C SER A 92 -8.89 9.73 12.78
N ALA A 93 -9.12 10.99 13.15
CA ALA A 93 -9.61 11.44 14.45
C ALA A 93 -11.03 12.01 14.23
N PRO A 94 -12.08 11.18 14.33
CA PRO A 94 -13.44 11.58 13.92
C PRO A 94 -13.99 12.79 14.68
N MET A 95 -13.70 12.90 15.98
CA MET A 95 -14.12 14.04 16.82
C MET A 95 -13.56 15.38 16.35
N LEU A 96 -12.39 15.36 15.69
CA LEU A 96 -11.72 16.54 15.16
C LEU A 96 -12.05 16.80 13.69
N ASN A 97 -12.81 15.91 13.05
CA ASN A 97 -12.99 15.88 11.59
C ASN A 97 -11.63 15.95 10.85
N TYR A 98 -10.62 15.30 11.40
CA TYR A 98 -9.25 15.34 10.88
C TYR A 98 -8.79 13.95 10.46
N GLN A 99 -8.12 13.86 9.32
CA GLN A 99 -7.48 12.63 8.85
C GLN A 99 -6.18 12.95 8.13
N PHE A 100 -5.22 12.02 8.16
CA PHE A 100 -3.96 12.15 7.44
C PHE A 100 -3.44 10.78 6.97
N GLU A 101 -2.62 10.79 5.92
CA GLU A 101 -1.88 9.60 5.49
C GLU A 101 -0.64 9.43 6.37
N LEU A 102 -0.59 8.33 7.13
CA LEU A 102 0.57 8.00 7.96
C LEU A 102 1.70 7.42 7.10
N LEU A 103 1.35 6.48 6.23
CA LEU A 103 2.28 5.84 5.30
C LEU A 103 1.55 5.35 4.05
N SER A 104 2.32 5.07 3.00
CA SER A 104 1.85 4.36 1.82
C SER A 104 2.80 3.26 1.37
N VAL A 105 2.25 2.29 0.65
CA VAL A 105 2.98 1.14 0.11
C VAL A 105 2.67 1.03 -1.37
N ILE A 106 3.70 0.87 -2.19
CA ILE A 106 3.60 0.69 -3.63
C ILE A 106 4.22 -0.66 -3.99
N HIS A 107 3.48 -1.50 -4.71
CA HIS A 107 3.98 -2.79 -5.20
C HIS A 107 3.37 -3.12 -6.58
N SER A 108 3.89 -4.15 -7.26
CA SER A 108 3.32 -4.62 -8.54
C SER A 108 1.91 -5.20 -8.31
N MET A 109 1.04 -5.12 -9.32
CA MET A 109 -0.27 -5.76 -9.27
C MET A 109 -0.16 -7.29 -9.18
N ILE A 110 0.90 -7.86 -9.76
CA ILE A 110 1.06 -9.31 -9.92
C ILE A 110 1.77 -9.91 -8.71
N THR A 111 2.80 -9.24 -8.20
CA THR A 111 3.55 -9.69 -7.02
C THR A 111 3.48 -8.68 -5.88
N PRO A 112 3.20 -9.12 -4.64
CA PRO A 112 3.10 -8.21 -3.48
C PRO A 112 4.46 -7.68 -3.03
N TYR A 113 5.54 -8.38 -3.37
CA TYR A 113 6.91 -8.00 -3.08
C TYR A 113 7.77 -8.10 -4.36
N PRO A 114 8.81 -7.26 -4.50
CA PRO A 114 9.21 -6.20 -3.57
C PRO A 114 8.21 -5.06 -3.49
N ALA A 115 8.11 -4.43 -2.32
CA ALA A 115 7.26 -3.28 -2.04
C ALA A 115 8.08 -2.06 -1.62
N LYS A 116 7.67 -0.88 -2.06
CA LYS A 116 8.20 0.42 -1.64
C LYS A 116 7.27 1.00 -0.57
N LEU A 117 7.75 1.12 0.66
CA LEU A 117 7.02 1.76 1.75
C LEU A 117 7.53 3.19 1.95
N ILE A 118 6.62 4.14 2.07
CA ILE A 118 6.92 5.56 2.20
C ILE A 118 6.22 6.08 3.46
N CYS A 119 6.98 6.70 4.36
CA CYS A 119 6.45 7.38 5.55
C CYS A 119 6.96 8.82 5.58
N ASN A 120 6.12 9.75 5.12
CA ASN A 120 6.45 11.17 5.00
C ASN A 120 6.64 11.85 6.36
N ILE A 121 5.99 11.35 7.42
CA ILE A 121 6.14 11.90 8.77
C ILE A 121 7.58 11.83 9.23
N ILE A 122 8.28 10.71 8.96
CA ILE A 122 9.69 10.53 9.34
C ILE A 122 10.64 10.71 8.16
N SER A 123 10.15 11.15 6.99
CA SER A 123 10.91 11.31 5.74
C SER A 123 11.73 10.07 5.35
N LYS A 124 11.16 8.86 5.53
CA LYS A 124 11.84 7.60 5.20
C LYS A 124 11.12 6.81 4.12
N HIS A 125 11.93 6.19 3.26
CA HIS A 125 11.51 5.33 2.17
C HIS A 125 12.22 3.99 2.34
N TYR A 126 11.48 2.89 2.26
CA TYR A 126 11.98 1.54 2.46
C TYR A 126 11.68 0.70 1.22
N ARG A 127 12.66 -0.07 0.77
CA ARG A 127 12.47 -1.16 -0.18
C ARG A 127 12.40 -2.46 0.61
N ILE A 128 11.32 -3.21 0.41
CA ILE A 128 10.96 -4.36 1.24
C ILE A 128 10.80 -5.56 0.32
N GLU A 129 11.71 -6.53 0.45
CA GLU A 129 11.76 -7.70 -0.42
C GLU A 129 10.84 -8.82 0.03
N GLU A 130 10.42 -8.83 1.30
CA GLU A 130 9.64 -9.92 1.90
C GLU A 130 8.73 -9.45 3.04
N LYS A 131 7.80 -10.32 3.42
CA LYS A 131 6.75 -10.06 4.41
C LYS A 131 7.30 -9.80 5.81
N GLU A 132 8.27 -10.60 6.25
CA GLU A 132 8.82 -10.51 7.60
C GLU A 132 9.47 -9.14 7.79
N LYS A 133 10.20 -8.67 6.77
CA LYS A 133 10.76 -7.33 6.76
C LYS A 133 9.68 -6.24 6.71
N PHE A 134 8.58 -6.48 6.00
CA PHE A 134 7.45 -5.55 5.96
C PHE A 134 6.88 -5.28 7.36
N VAL A 135 6.63 -6.34 8.12
CA VAL A 135 6.11 -6.24 9.50
C VAL A 135 7.11 -5.51 10.40
N GLN A 136 8.40 -5.85 10.33
CA GLN A 136 9.45 -5.18 11.11
C GLN A 136 9.51 -3.67 10.83
N VAL A 137 9.39 -3.26 9.56
CA VAL A 137 9.42 -1.85 9.18
C VAL A 137 8.17 -1.12 9.68
N LEU A 138 6.98 -1.74 9.62
CA LEU A 138 5.78 -1.17 10.21
C LEU A 138 5.92 -0.95 11.71
N GLU A 139 6.45 -1.95 12.43
CA GLU A 139 6.71 -1.86 13.86
C GLU A 139 7.70 -0.74 14.18
N GLU A 140 8.80 -0.60 13.42
CA GLU A 140 9.74 0.52 13.56
C GLU A 140 9.01 1.86 13.42
N ILE A 141 8.23 2.03 12.35
CA ILE A 141 7.53 3.29 12.05
C ILE A 141 6.53 3.64 13.15
N PHE A 142 5.68 2.69 13.53
CA PHE A 142 4.64 2.93 14.54
C PHE A 142 5.24 3.26 15.90
N ASN A 143 6.40 2.70 16.25
CA ASN A 143 7.07 2.99 17.51
C ASN A 143 7.98 4.23 17.48
N THR A 144 8.12 4.92 16.34
CA THR A 144 8.89 6.17 16.33
C THR A 144 8.25 7.23 17.22
N GLU A 145 9.08 7.98 17.95
CA GLU A 145 8.61 9.05 18.84
C GLU A 145 7.72 10.06 18.11
N LYS A 146 8.08 10.42 16.86
CA LYS A 146 7.31 11.36 16.06
C LYS A 146 5.90 10.88 15.76
N VAL A 147 5.74 9.61 15.35
CA VAL A 147 4.42 9.02 15.09
C VAL A 147 3.62 8.91 16.39
N GLN A 148 4.24 8.39 17.46
CA GLN A 148 3.60 8.26 18.76
C GLN A 148 3.12 9.59 19.33
N ASN A 149 3.91 10.66 19.19
CA ASN A 149 3.53 11.99 19.65
C ASN A 149 2.33 12.53 18.86
N ILE A 150 2.30 12.38 17.53
CA ILE A 150 1.14 12.77 16.71
C ILE A 150 -0.13 12.04 17.19
N LEU A 151 -0.06 10.72 17.36
CA LEU A 151 -1.22 9.93 17.80
C LEU A 151 -1.69 10.35 19.20
N LYS A 152 -0.78 10.53 20.15
CA LYS A 152 -1.10 11.01 21.51
C LYS A 152 -1.73 12.39 21.50
N THR A 153 -1.21 13.32 20.69
CA THR A 153 -1.79 14.66 20.54
C THR A 153 -3.20 14.60 19.99
N LEU A 154 -3.46 13.79 18.96
CA LEU A 154 -4.80 13.63 18.41
C LEU A 154 -5.77 13.01 19.42
N ILE A 155 -5.32 12.02 20.20
CA ILE A 155 -6.12 11.42 21.28
C ILE A 155 -6.47 12.47 22.34
N ALA A 156 -5.49 13.23 22.81
CA ALA A 156 -5.70 14.24 23.84
C ALA A 156 -6.65 15.37 23.39
N GLN A 157 -6.63 15.71 22.10
CA GLN A 157 -7.55 16.71 21.53
C GLN A 157 -8.96 16.17 21.27
N SER A 158 -9.12 14.85 21.19
CA SER A 158 -10.41 14.19 20.90
C SER A 158 -11.19 13.79 22.16
N GLN A 159 -10.69 14.17 23.35
CA GLN A 159 -11.30 13.90 24.65
C GLN A 159 -12.11 15.09 25.17
#